data_AF-A0A2S8SEG4-F1
#
_entry.id   AF-A0A2S8SEG4-F1
#
_cell.length_a   1.000
_cell.length_b   1.000
_cell.length_c   1.000
_cell.angle_alpha   90.00
_cell.angle_beta   90.00
_cell.angle_gamma   90.00
#
_symmetry.space_group_name_H-M   'P 1'
#
loop_
_entity.id
_entity.type
_entity.pdbx_description
1 polymer ?
#
loop_
_entity_poly.entity_id
_entity_poly.type
_entity_poly.pdbx_seq_one_letter_code
_entity_poly.pdbx_strand_id
1 'polypeptide(L)'
;MAGESRAWPGTLAPITMAALVAVGFGDFGQIGTAPDPTPGGPFGFRFVLRIAQLVPFFPLLMLALACLTGLHLPSGVARFLSFLSVALGLTITAASAAASGPGSLIVLVEGIALTLAVAATFRLLARPDGDARTRRAALMRMVPATAVAVWSLGAAALIAASATRISDGRPYCLARHGDTEAVESLATLRGLSFYTTRSGYKSNSNWYMHGILIVETGAAPEVYNWSPRRLRFDRLSEPGRLTIDPRGNCKPRADFLAALPLL
;
A
#
# COMPACT_ATOMS: atom_id res chain seq x y z
N MET A 1 -12.67 44.71 9.98
CA MET A 1 -13.00 44.06 8.70
C MET A 1 -12.83 42.56 8.88
N ALA A 2 -13.90 41.86 9.22
CA ALA A 2 -13.89 40.41 9.30
C ALA A 2 -13.89 39.87 7.87
N GLY A 3 -12.77 39.27 7.45
CA GLY A 3 -12.68 38.61 6.15
C GLY A 3 -13.64 37.43 6.15
N GLU A 4 -14.62 37.45 5.24
CA GLU A 4 -15.44 36.29 4.94
C GLU A 4 -14.52 35.10 4.67
N SER A 5 -14.59 34.09 5.54
CA SER A 5 -14.02 32.78 5.29
C SER A 5 -14.78 32.16 4.12
N ARG A 6 -14.34 32.42 2.89
CA ARG A 6 -14.76 31.67 1.72
C ARG A 6 -14.28 30.23 1.90
N ALA A 7 -15.06 29.44 2.64
CA ALA A 7 -14.95 27.99 2.65
C ALA A 7 -14.97 27.55 1.19
N TRP A 8 -13.84 27.07 0.69
CA TRP A 8 -13.69 26.64 -0.71
C TRP A 8 -14.77 25.61 -1.04
N PRO A 9 -15.77 25.93 -1.88
CA PRO A 9 -16.69 24.91 -2.36
C PRO A 9 -15.86 23.91 -3.18
N GLY A 10 -15.75 22.67 -2.71
CA GLY A 10 -15.06 21.58 -3.40
C GLY A 10 -13.68 21.16 -2.87
N THR A 11 -13.25 21.57 -1.66
CA THR A 11 -12.03 21.01 -1.00
C THR A 11 -12.22 19.62 -0.44
N LEU A 12 -13.45 19.21 -0.13
CA LEU A 12 -13.71 17.91 0.51
C LEU A 12 -13.24 16.74 -0.36
N ALA A 13 -13.61 16.71 -1.64
CA ALA A 13 -13.24 15.62 -2.55
C ALA A 13 -11.72 15.35 -2.61
N PRO A 14 -10.83 16.33 -2.88
CA PRO A 14 -9.39 16.06 -2.92
C PRO A 14 -8.82 15.67 -1.56
N ILE A 15 -9.33 16.19 -0.44
CA ILE A 15 -8.90 15.78 0.90
C ILE A 15 -9.30 14.33 1.17
N THR A 16 -10.55 13.95 0.85
CA THR A 16 -11.03 12.57 1.01
C THR A 16 -10.22 11.61 0.14
N MET A 17 -9.96 11.94 -1.12
CA MET A 17 -9.11 11.14 -2.00
C MET A 17 -7.69 11.00 -1.43
N ALA A 18 -7.10 12.10 -0.94
CA ALA A 18 -5.76 12.08 -0.34
C ALA A 18 -5.72 11.24 0.96
N ALA A 19 -6.76 11.31 1.79
CA ALA A 19 -6.89 10.48 2.98
C ALA A 19 -7.00 9.00 2.62
N LEU A 20 -7.80 8.65 1.61
CA LEU A 20 -7.88 7.28 1.11
C LEU A 20 -6.52 6.80 0.61
N VAL A 21 -5.78 7.60 -0.17
CA VAL A 21 -4.42 7.26 -0.62
C VAL A 21 -3.50 7.02 0.57
N ALA A 22 -3.48 7.92 1.55
CA ALA A 22 -2.63 7.77 2.74
C ALA A 22 -2.92 6.46 3.50
N VAL A 23 -4.20 6.13 3.71
CA VAL A 23 -4.59 4.92 4.46
C VAL A 23 -4.45 3.64 3.64
N GLY A 24 -4.72 3.69 2.33
CA GLY A 24 -4.66 2.54 1.44
C GLY A 24 -3.25 2.10 1.06
N PHE A 25 -2.31 3.05 0.99
CA PHE A 25 -0.90 2.81 0.64
C PHE A 25 0.05 2.85 1.85
N GLY A 26 -0.33 3.51 2.94
CA GLY A 26 0.54 3.66 4.10
C GLY A 26 0.88 2.31 4.76
N ASP A 27 2.16 2.05 4.95
CA ASP A 27 2.64 0.88 5.71
C ASP A 27 2.80 1.22 7.19
N PHE A 28 1.72 1.10 7.97
CA PHE A 28 1.70 1.51 9.37
C PHE A 28 2.59 0.66 10.29
N GLY A 29 2.82 -0.61 9.93
CA GLY A 29 3.68 -1.49 10.72
C GLY A 29 5.15 -1.11 10.64
N GLN A 30 5.55 -0.35 9.62
CA GLN A 30 6.92 0.12 9.43
C GLN A 30 7.15 1.57 9.90
N ILE A 31 6.09 2.29 10.28
CA ILE A 31 6.20 3.67 10.78
C ILE A 31 6.72 3.62 12.22
N GLY A 32 8.04 3.79 12.37
CA GLY A 32 8.71 3.84 13.66
C GLY A 32 9.69 2.70 13.91
N THR A 33 9.59 1.59 13.17
CA THR A 33 10.64 0.56 13.15
C THR A 33 11.78 1.05 12.25
N ALA A 34 12.99 1.15 12.80
CA ALA A 34 14.14 1.40 11.96
C ALA A 34 14.24 0.25 10.94
N PRO A 35 14.34 0.53 9.62
CA PRO A 35 14.56 -0.54 8.66
C PRO A 35 15.80 -1.31 9.11
N ASP A 36 15.63 -2.63 9.21
CA ASP A 36 16.66 -3.52 9.73
C ASP A 36 17.96 -3.20 8.99
N PRO A 37 19.01 -2.74 9.69
CA PRO A 37 20.18 -2.21 9.02
C PRO A 37 20.79 -3.36 8.24
N THR A 38 20.67 -3.35 6.91
CA THR A 38 21.59 -4.13 6.09
C THR A 38 22.99 -3.68 6.51
N PRO A 39 23.81 -4.58 7.08
CA PRO A 39 25.13 -4.22 7.56
C PRO A 39 25.92 -3.65 6.37
N GLY A 40 26.32 -2.37 6.45
CA GLY A 40 27.13 -1.72 5.41
C GLY A 40 26.41 -0.87 4.35
N GLY A 41 25.09 -0.65 4.44
CA GLY A 41 24.40 0.27 3.51
C GLY A 41 24.79 1.74 3.74
N PRO A 42 25.08 2.55 2.70
CA PRO A 42 25.41 3.97 2.86
C PRO A 42 24.24 4.75 3.48
N PHE A 43 24.53 5.70 4.36
CA PHE A 43 23.54 6.50 5.09
C PHE A 43 22.44 7.10 4.18
N GLY A 44 22.82 7.57 2.99
CA GLY A 44 21.89 8.13 2.01
C GLY A 44 20.80 7.16 1.55
N PHE A 45 21.10 5.87 1.43
CA PHE A 45 20.11 4.87 1.01
C PHE A 45 19.02 4.67 2.07
N ARG A 46 19.39 4.64 3.36
CA ARG A 46 18.44 4.52 4.47
C ARG A 46 17.51 5.72 4.57
N PHE A 47 18.04 6.92 4.34
CA PHE A 47 17.26 8.15 4.35
C PHE A 47 16.21 8.16 3.22
N VAL A 48 16.61 7.75 2.01
CA VAL A 48 15.70 7.66 0.86
C VAL A 48 14.56 6.66 1.11
N LEU A 49 14.85 5.48 1.69
CA LEU A 49 13.82 4.50 2.04
C LEU A 49 12.81 5.05 3.05
N ARG A 50 13.27 5.78 4.08
CA ARG A 50 12.37 6.43 5.05
C ARG A 50 11.49 7.50 4.42
N ILE A 51 12.05 8.31 3.52
CA ILE A 51 11.24 9.29 2.77
C ILE A 51 10.18 8.56 1.93
N ALA A 52 10.54 7.47 1.26
CA ALA A 52 9.61 6.69 0.44
C ALA A 52 8.40 6.19 1.25
N GLN A 53 8.60 5.75 2.50
CA GLN A 53 7.51 5.33 3.40
C GLN A 53 6.52 6.46 3.74
N LEU A 54 6.96 7.71 3.66
CA LEU A 54 6.12 8.89 3.95
C LEU A 54 5.39 9.43 2.71
N VAL A 55 5.76 8.99 1.49
CA VAL A 55 5.16 9.47 0.23
C VAL A 55 3.63 9.31 0.18
N PRO A 56 3.02 8.19 0.64
CA PRO A 56 1.56 8.06 0.69
C PRO A 56 0.83 9.18 1.45
N PHE A 57 1.49 9.77 2.46
CA PHE A 57 0.90 10.81 3.31
C PHE A 57 1.06 12.22 2.72
N PHE A 58 1.95 12.40 1.74
CA PHE A 58 2.26 13.70 1.15
C PHE A 58 1.02 14.44 0.60
N PRO A 59 0.13 13.81 -0.22
CA PRO A 59 -1.08 14.48 -0.70
C PRO A 59 -1.95 15.04 0.42
N LEU A 60 -2.15 14.26 1.48
CA LEU A 60 -3.02 14.63 2.60
C LEU A 60 -2.40 15.79 3.39
N LEU A 61 -1.12 15.68 3.74
CA LEU A 61 -0.40 16.70 4.51
C LEU A 61 -0.39 18.05 3.77
N MET A 62 -0.09 18.03 2.48
CA MET A 62 -0.01 19.25 1.69
C MET A 62 -1.36 19.92 1.47
N LEU A 63 -2.42 19.14 1.20
CA LEU A 63 -3.76 19.69 1.03
C LEU A 63 -4.34 20.19 2.37
N ALA A 64 -4.10 19.48 3.47
CA ALA A 64 -4.48 19.93 4.80
C ALA A 64 -3.76 21.24 5.16
N LEU A 65 -2.44 21.30 4.96
CA LEU A 65 -1.66 22.51 5.18
C LEU A 65 -2.19 23.68 4.36
N ALA A 66 -2.52 23.45 3.08
CA ALA A 66 -3.10 24.48 2.23
C ALA A 66 -4.47 24.95 2.69
N CYS A 67 -5.31 24.07 3.20
CA CYS A 67 -6.59 24.45 3.78
C CYS A 67 -6.44 25.27 5.07
N LEU A 68 -5.43 24.96 5.89
CA LEU A 68 -5.18 25.64 7.17
C LEU A 68 -4.48 26.99 7.00
N THR A 69 -3.60 27.12 6.01
CA THR A 69 -2.72 28.30 5.84
C THR A 69 -3.08 29.16 4.64
N GLY A 70 -3.95 28.68 3.75
CA GLY A 70 -4.17 29.31 2.45
C GLY A 70 -2.96 29.19 1.51
N LEU A 71 -2.11 28.17 1.70
CA LEU A 71 -0.92 27.95 0.87
C LEU A 71 -1.34 27.77 -0.60
N HIS A 72 -0.82 28.66 -1.46
CA HIS A 72 -0.96 28.55 -2.90
C HIS A 72 0.39 28.72 -3.60
N LEU A 73 0.66 27.81 -4.52
CA LEU A 73 1.86 27.86 -5.36
C LEU A 73 1.60 28.70 -6.60
N PRO A 74 2.57 29.53 -7.04
CA PRO A 74 2.52 30.12 -8.37
C PRO A 74 2.33 29.04 -9.44
N SER A 75 1.45 29.28 -10.42
CA SER A 75 1.07 28.28 -11.44
C SER A 75 2.25 27.74 -12.25
N GLY A 76 3.33 28.52 -12.41
CA GLY A 76 4.59 28.05 -12.99
C GLY A 76 5.32 27.03 -12.11
N VAL A 77 5.47 27.34 -10.81
CA VAL A 77 6.11 26.47 -9.82
C VAL A 77 5.33 25.16 -9.66
N ALA A 78 4.00 25.23 -9.55
CA ALA A 78 3.15 24.04 -9.45
C ALA A 78 3.28 23.10 -10.68
N ARG A 79 3.39 23.67 -11.89
CA ARG A 79 3.64 22.89 -13.12
C ARG A 79 5.03 22.25 -13.10
N PHE A 80 6.05 23.00 -12.73
CA PHE A 80 7.42 22.50 -12.64
C PHE A 80 7.53 21.36 -11.63
N LEU A 81 7.03 21.53 -10.41
CA LEU A 81 7.06 20.49 -9.37
C LEU A 81 6.24 19.25 -9.77
N SER A 82 5.09 19.45 -10.41
CA SER A 82 4.29 18.35 -10.96
C SER A 82 5.08 17.55 -12.00
N PHE A 83 5.70 18.22 -12.98
CA PHE A 83 6.53 17.55 -13.98
C PHE A 83 7.74 16.83 -13.36
N LEU A 84 8.45 17.50 -12.45
CA LEU A 84 9.60 16.92 -11.75
C LEU A 84 9.20 15.67 -10.95
N SER A 85 8.06 15.71 -10.24
CA SER A 85 7.55 14.56 -9.50
C SER A 85 7.21 13.37 -10.39
N VAL A 86 6.67 13.63 -11.59
CA VAL A 86 6.40 12.58 -12.58
C VAL A 86 7.70 11.96 -13.08
N ALA A 87 8.67 12.79 -13.48
CA ALA A 87 9.95 12.30 -14.00
C ALA A 87 10.71 11.45 -12.96
N LEU A 88 10.84 11.97 -11.73
CA LEU A 88 11.50 11.25 -10.64
C LEU A 88 10.72 10.00 -10.23
N GLY A 89 9.41 10.12 -10.02
CA GLY A 89 8.55 9.02 -9.59
C GLY A 89 8.55 7.85 -10.58
N LEU A 90 8.45 8.11 -11.88
CA LEU A 90 8.52 7.07 -12.91
C LEU A 90 9.91 6.42 -12.99
N THR A 91 10.98 7.20 -12.83
CA THR A 91 12.35 6.67 -12.83
C THR A 91 12.57 5.72 -11.65
N ILE A 92 12.16 6.14 -10.44
CA ILE A 92 12.23 5.32 -9.23
C ILE A 92 11.36 4.06 -9.41
N THR A 93 10.12 4.23 -9.88
CA THR A 93 9.19 3.12 -10.10
C THR A 93 9.75 2.10 -11.10
N ALA A 94 10.35 2.54 -12.19
CA ALA A 94 10.97 1.66 -13.18
C ALA A 94 12.19 0.91 -12.60
N ALA A 95 13.06 1.61 -11.86
CA ALA A 95 14.21 1.00 -11.20
C ALA A 95 13.77 -0.04 -10.15
N SER A 96 12.79 0.29 -9.32
CA SER A 96 12.21 -0.62 -8.33
C SER A 96 11.55 -1.82 -9.01
N ALA A 97 10.78 -1.62 -10.07
CA ALA A 97 10.13 -2.71 -10.81
C ALA A 97 11.17 -3.66 -11.44
N ALA A 98 12.25 -3.13 -12.02
CA ALA A 98 13.35 -3.94 -12.56
C ALA A 98 14.04 -4.79 -11.49
N ALA A 99 14.16 -4.28 -10.27
CA ALA A 99 14.72 -5.00 -9.12
C ALA A 99 13.73 -5.97 -8.45
N SER A 100 12.43 -5.83 -8.69
CA SER A 100 11.37 -6.59 -7.99
C SER A 100 10.99 -7.91 -8.65
N GLY A 101 11.61 -8.23 -9.79
CA GLY A 101 11.32 -9.44 -10.54
C GLY A 101 9.82 -9.56 -10.92
N PRO A 102 9.16 -10.68 -10.66
CA PRO A 102 7.74 -10.92 -10.98
C PRO A 102 6.73 -10.11 -10.15
N GLY A 103 7.16 -9.49 -9.04
CA GLY A 103 6.39 -8.47 -8.34
C GLY A 103 6.36 -7.11 -9.06
N SER A 104 7.05 -6.98 -10.20
CA SER A 104 7.14 -5.75 -10.98
C SER A 104 5.78 -5.11 -11.29
N LEU A 105 4.73 -5.89 -11.57
CA LEU A 105 3.42 -5.32 -11.91
C LEU A 105 2.80 -4.54 -10.74
N ILE A 106 2.81 -5.10 -9.52
CA ILE A 106 2.21 -4.40 -8.37
C ILE A 106 3.04 -3.16 -8.02
N VAL A 107 4.37 -3.25 -8.12
CA VAL A 107 5.30 -2.12 -7.91
C VAL A 107 5.07 -1.03 -8.96
N LEU A 108 4.86 -1.38 -10.23
CA LEU A 108 4.53 -0.43 -11.29
C LEU A 108 3.19 0.25 -11.01
N VAL A 109 2.14 -0.51 -10.69
CA VAL A 109 0.81 0.04 -10.39
C VAL A 109 0.86 0.98 -9.19
N GLU A 110 1.52 0.56 -8.11
CA GLU A 110 1.66 1.33 -6.88
C GLU A 110 2.45 2.63 -7.12
N GLY A 111 3.63 2.52 -7.74
CA GLY A 111 4.51 3.65 -8.02
C GLY A 111 3.91 4.67 -8.99
N ILE A 112 3.27 4.22 -10.08
CA ILE A 112 2.57 5.10 -11.03
C ILE A 112 1.41 5.81 -10.34
N ALA A 113 0.60 5.08 -9.57
CA ALA A 113 -0.54 5.64 -8.85
C ALA A 113 -0.11 6.74 -7.86
N LEU A 114 0.88 6.47 -7.00
CA LEU A 114 1.41 7.47 -6.06
C LEU A 114 2.02 8.68 -6.78
N THR A 115 2.78 8.44 -7.85
CA THR A 115 3.37 9.51 -8.66
C THR A 115 2.29 10.46 -9.20
N LEU A 116 1.19 9.91 -9.72
CA LEU A 116 0.07 10.71 -10.21
C LEU A 116 -0.64 11.48 -9.09
N ALA A 117 -0.78 10.90 -7.89
CA ALA A 117 -1.38 11.58 -6.74
C ALA A 117 -0.52 12.76 -6.25
N VAL A 118 0.80 12.57 -6.15
CA VAL A 118 1.75 13.64 -5.79
C VAL A 118 1.74 14.75 -6.84
N ALA A 119 1.83 14.39 -8.12
CA ALA A 119 1.78 15.35 -9.22
C ALA A 119 0.46 16.13 -9.26
N ALA A 120 -0.67 15.46 -8.99
CA ALA A 120 -1.99 16.09 -8.91
C ALA A 120 -2.07 17.07 -7.73
N THR A 121 -1.49 16.72 -6.58
CA THR A 121 -1.45 17.56 -5.38
C THR A 121 -0.82 18.92 -5.70
N PHE A 122 0.35 18.95 -6.34
CA PHE A 122 0.97 20.22 -6.74
C PHE A 122 0.08 21.05 -7.67
N ARG A 123 -0.65 20.42 -8.59
CA ARG A 123 -1.58 21.13 -9.51
C ARG A 123 -2.83 21.64 -8.77
N LEU A 124 -3.27 20.96 -7.72
CA LEU A 124 -4.37 21.41 -6.85
C LEU A 124 -3.95 22.57 -5.94
N LEU A 125 -2.67 22.67 -5.59
CA LEU A 125 -2.10 23.78 -4.84
C LEU A 125 -1.82 25.03 -5.69
N ALA A 126 -1.92 24.95 -7.02
CA ALA A 126 -1.73 26.10 -7.88
C ALA A 126 -2.74 27.22 -7.52
N ARG A 127 -2.31 28.47 -7.62
CA ARG A 127 -3.20 29.63 -7.42
C ARG A 127 -4.46 29.48 -8.28
N PRO A 128 -5.63 29.78 -7.72
CA PRO A 128 -6.88 29.66 -8.45
C PRO A 128 -6.98 30.77 -9.50
N ASP A 129 -6.44 30.52 -10.68
CA ASP A 129 -6.56 31.41 -11.85
C ASP A 129 -7.96 31.30 -12.51
N GLY A 130 -8.97 30.77 -11.79
CA GLY A 130 -10.34 30.60 -12.27
C GLY A 130 -10.60 29.40 -13.18
N ASP A 131 -9.58 28.62 -13.57
CA ASP A 131 -9.75 27.52 -14.54
C ASP A 131 -10.22 26.20 -13.91
N ALA A 132 -11.54 26.00 -13.90
CA ALA A 132 -12.19 24.76 -13.47
C ALA A 132 -11.69 23.51 -14.25
N ARG A 133 -11.24 23.67 -15.50
CA ARG A 133 -10.72 22.56 -16.32
C ARG A 133 -9.39 22.05 -15.77
N THR A 134 -8.49 22.95 -15.38
CA THR A 134 -7.21 22.57 -14.75
C THR A 134 -7.42 21.83 -13.43
N ARG A 135 -8.34 22.30 -12.59
CA ARG A 135 -8.69 21.62 -11.32
C ARG A 135 -9.30 20.23 -11.57
N ARG A 136 -10.25 20.12 -12.51
CA ARG A 136 -10.83 18.83 -12.91
C ARG A 136 -9.77 17.86 -13.42
N ALA A 137 -8.85 18.33 -14.26
CA ALA A 137 -7.75 17.51 -14.77
C ALA A 137 -6.81 17.04 -13.65
N ALA A 138 -6.56 17.86 -12.62
CA ALA A 138 -5.79 17.45 -11.45
C ALA A 138 -6.53 16.36 -10.65
N LEU A 139 -7.83 16.53 -10.40
CA LEU A 139 -8.64 15.52 -9.71
C LEU A 139 -8.68 14.19 -10.46
N MET A 140 -8.83 14.22 -11.79
CA MET A 140 -8.80 13.00 -12.62
C MET A 140 -7.48 12.24 -12.49
N ARG A 141 -6.35 12.93 -12.24
CA ARG A 141 -5.06 12.28 -11.98
C ARG A 141 -4.97 11.62 -10.60
N MET A 142 -5.80 12.01 -9.62
CA MET A 142 -5.86 11.33 -8.32
C MET A 142 -6.71 10.05 -8.35
N VAL A 143 -7.58 9.89 -9.36
CA VAL A 143 -8.50 8.75 -9.47
C VAL A 143 -7.78 7.40 -9.45
N PRO A 144 -6.69 7.16 -10.22
CA PRO A 144 -5.99 5.87 -10.19
C PRO A 144 -5.47 5.51 -8.79
N ALA A 145 -4.86 6.46 -8.08
CA ALA A 145 -4.40 6.24 -6.71
C ALA A 145 -5.56 5.97 -5.75
N THR A 146 -6.66 6.70 -5.89
CA THR A 146 -7.85 6.48 -5.06
C THR A 146 -8.44 5.10 -5.32
N ALA A 147 -8.51 4.66 -6.57
CA ALA A 147 -9.02 3.33 -6.93
C ALA A 147 -8.13 2.20 -6.37
N VAL A 148 -6.81 2.33 -6.47
CA VAL A 148 -5.87 1.36 -5.88
C VAL A 148 -5.97 1.35 -4.35
N ALA A 149 -6.12 2.52 -3.72
CA ALA A 149 -6.32 2.60 -2.27
C ALA A 149 -7.62 1.92 -1.82
N VAL A 150 -8.73 2.17 -2.51
CA VAL A 150 -10.00 1.51 -2.24
C VAL A 150 -9.90 0.00 -2.44
N TRP A 151 -9.24 -0.46 -3.51
CA TRP A 151 -8.97 -1.87 -3.73
C TRP A 151 -8.15 -2.48 -2.59
N SER A 152 -7.07 -1.80 -2.17
CA SER A 152 -6.19 -2.22 -1.08
C SER A 152 -6.97 -2.38 0.24
N LEU A 153 -7.82 -1.41 0.57
CA LEU A 153 -8.67 -1.44 1.76
C LEU A 153 -9.75 -2.52 1.67
N GLY A 154 -10.42 -2.64 0.52
CA GLY A 154 -11.42 -3.67 0.28
C GLY A 154 -10.84 -5.09 0.37
N ALA A 155 -9.59 -5.28 -0.07
CA ALA A 155 -8.90 -6.56 0.04
C ALA A 155 -8.75 -7.01 1.50
N ALA A 156 -8.53 -6.09 2.46
CA ALA A 156 -8.45 -6.45 3.88
C ALA A 156 -9.73 -7.13 4.37
N ALA A 157 -10.89 -6.56 4.04
CA ALA A 157 -12.19 -7.13 4.40
C ALA A 157 -12.42 -8.49 3.72
N LEU A 158 -12.02 -8.64 2.45
CA LEU A 158 -12.13 -9.90 1.71
C LEU A 158 -11.20 -10.99 2.26
N ILE A 159 -9.97 -10.63 2.63
CA ILE A 159 -9.01 -11.53 3.26
C ILE A 159 -9.57 -12.02 4.59
N ALA A 160 -10.05 -11.11 5.44
CA ALA A 160 -10.65 -11.44 6.73
C ALA A 160 -11.85 -12.38 6.55
N ALA A 161 -12.82 -12.01 5.70
CA ALA A 161 -14.01 -12.80 5.46
C ALA A 161 -13.69 -14.18 4.86
N SER A 162 -12.75 -14.24 3.91
CA SER A 162 -12.34 -15.51 3.29
C SER A 162 -11.60 -16.40 4.29
N ALA A 163 -10.76 -15.85 5.15
CA ALA A 163 -10.05 -16.61 6.18
C ALA A 163 -11.03 -17.24 7.16
N THR A 164 -11.99 -16.46 7.68
CA THR A 164 -13.05 -16.96 8.58
C THR A 164 -13.91 -18.05 7.91
N ARG A 165 -14.28 -17.86 6.64
CA ARG A 165 -15.08 -18.85 5.91
C ARG A 165 -14.32 -20.16 5.67
N ILE A 166 -13.05 -20.09 5.30
CA ILE A 166 -12.23 -21.28 5.03
C ILE A 166 -11.86 -22.01 6.32
N SER A 167 -11.58 -21.27 7.39
CA SER A 167 -11.24 -21.88 8.67
C SER A 167 -12.43 -22.61 9.29
N ASP A 168 -13.67 -22.16 9.05
CA ASP A 168 -14.90 -22.83 9.50
C ASP A 168 -14.86 -23.12 11.01
N GLY A 169 -14.49 -22.08 11.79
CA GLY A 169 -14.34 -22.17 13.25
C GLY A 169 -13.06 -22.83 13.75
N ARG A 170 -12.26 -23.45 12.87
CA ARG A 170 -10.97 -24.04 13.26
C ARG A 170 -9.91 -22.97 13.54
N PRO A 171 -8.93 -23.22 14.42
CA PRO A 171 -7.80 -22.34 14.59
C PRO A 171 -7.09 -22.05 13.27
N TYR A 172 -6.70 -20.80 13.06
CA TYR A 172 -5.97 -20.39 11.86
C TYR A 172 -5.02 -19.24 12.17
N CYS A 173 -4.11 -18.96 11.24
CA CYS A 173 -3.30 -17.75 11.27
C CYS A 173 -3.09 -17.21 9.85
N LEU A 174 -2.84 -15.91 9.78
CA LEU A 174 -2.47 -15.21 8.56
C LEU A 174 -1.03 -14.71 8.71
N ALA A 175 -0.24 -14.83 7.65
CA ALA A 175 1.12 -14.30 7.61
C ALA A 175 1.48 -13.86 6.19
N ARG A 176 2.54 -13.07 6.03
CA ARG A 176 3.15 -12.85 4.72
C ARG A 176 4.16 -13.96 4.48
N HIS A 177 4.22 -14.46 3.25
CA HIS A 177 5.17 -15.53 2.95
C HIS A 177 6.63 -15.05 3.11
N GLY A 178 7.44 -15.88 3.75
CA GLY A 178 8.82 -15.57 4.10
C GLY A 178 9.00 -14.79 5.40
N ASP A 179 7.92 -14.36 6.07
CA ASP A 179 7.98 -13.83 7.44
C ASP A 179 7.87 -14.97 8.45
N THR A 180 8.53 -14.86 9.60
CA THR A 180 8.45 -15.87 10.68
C THR A 180 7.31 -15.63 11.66
N GLU A 181 6.55 -14.55 11.44
CA GLU A 181 5.54 -14.06 12.37
C GLU A 181 4.20 -13.85 11.67
N ALA A 182 3.14 -13.99 12.47
CA ALA A 182 1.78 -13.73 12.02
C ALA A 182 1.58 -12.23 11.74
N VAL A 183 0.55 -11.90 10.96
CA VAL A 183 0.09 -10.51 10.87
C VAL A 183 -0.31 -9.98 12.25
N GLU A 184 0.15 -8.78 12.58
CA GLU A 184 0.00 -8.20 13.91
C GLU A 184 -1.18 -7.23 14.03
N SER A 185 -1.71 -6.72 12.92
CA SER A 185 -2.86 -5.82 12.92
C SER A 185 -3.74 -5.95 11.69
N LEU A 186 -5.01 -5.54 11.79
CA LEU A 186 -5.97 -5.55 10.68
C LEU A 186 -5.52 -4.66 9.52
N ALA A 187 -4.79 -3.57 9.82
CA ALA A 187 -4.16 -2.71 8.83
C ALA A 187 -3.22 -3.48 7.88
N THR A 188 -2.47 -4.45 8.40
CA THR A 188 -1.53 -5.23 7.57
C THR A 188 -2.22 -6.18 6.58
N LEU A 189 -3.52 -6.42 6.74
CA LEU A 189 -4.32 -7.22 5.80
C LEU A 189 -4.66 -6.48 4.49
N ARG A 190 -4.40 -5.18 4.38
CA ARG A 190 -4.63 -4.43 3.14
C ARG A 190 -3.88 -5.05 1.96
N GLY A 191 -4.44 -4.96 0.76
CA GLY A 191 -3.89 -5.59 -0.45
C GLY A 191 -2.45 -5.17 -0.75
N LEU A 192 -2.09 -3.91 -0.53
CA LEU A 192 -0.73 -3.39 -0.68
C LEU A 192 0.21 -3.69 0.52
N SER A 193 -0.29 -4.23 1.62
CA SER A 193 0.52 -4.61 2.78
C SER A 193 0.64 -6.14 2.92
N PHE A 194 -0.38 -6.87 2.48
CA PHE A 194 -0.50 -8.33 2.55
C PHE A 194 0.03 -9.02 1.28
N TYR A 195 1.15 -8.52 0.75
CA TYR A 195 1.91 -9.15 -0.31
C TYR A 195 3.37 -9.23 0.08
N THR A 196 4.09 -10.17 -0.52
CA THR A 196 5.55 -10.22 -0.44
C THR A 196 6.12 -10.24 -1.85
N THR A 197 7.32 -9.69 -1.99
CA THR A 197 8.16 -9.81 -3.18
C THR A 197 9.17 -10.96 -3.04
N ARG A 198 9.16 -11.68 -1.91
CA ARG A 198 10.00 -12.87 -1.69
C ARG A 198 9.46 -14.05 -2.50
N SER A 199 10.34 -14.73 -3.23
CA SER A 199 9.99 -15.93 -3.99
C SER A 199 9.77 -17.10 -3.03
N GLY A 200 8.76 -17.93 -3.36
CA GLY A 200 8.39 -19.07 -2.52
C GLY A 200 8.78 -20.44 -3.07
N TYR A 201 9.20 -20.58 -4.36
CA TYR A 201 9.57 -21.93 -4.82
C TYR A 201 10.52 -22.22 -5.99
N LYS A 202 10.95 -23.51 -6.02
CA LYS A 202 11.69 -24.46 -6.86
C LYS A 202 12.90 -23.85 -7.53
N SER A 203 14.04 -24.54 -7.48
CA SER A 203 15.33 -24.14 -8.03
C SER A 203 15.29 -23.64 -9.50
N ASN A 204 14.14 -23.72 -10.18
CA ASN A 204 13.94 -23.46 -11.60
C ASN A 204 12.61 -22.72 -11.95
N SER A 205 11.76 -22.23 -11.01
CA SER A 205 10.46 -21.61 -11.38
C SER A 205 10.02 -20.40 -10.52
N ASN A 206 9.69 -19.28 -11.16
CA ASN A 206 9.37 -18.00 -10.51
C ASN A 206 7.92 -17.90 -9.98
N TRP A 207 7.56 -18.64 -8.92
CA TRP A 207 6.28 -18.48 -8.20
C TRP A 207 6.45 -17.73 -6.87
N TYR A 208 5.54 -16.78 -6.60
CA TYR A 208 5.53 -15.94 -5.40
C TYR A 208 4.23 -16.22 -4.64
N MET A 209 4.37 -16.51 -3.35
CA MET A 209 3.21 -16.50 -2.45
C MET A 209 3.08 -15.10 -1.90
N HIS A 210 1.87 -14.59 -1.72
CA HIS A 210 1.66 -13.25 -1.20
C HIS A 210 1.41 -13.34 0.30
N GLY A 211 0.16 -13.24 0.70
CA GLY A 211 -0.28 -13.67 2.01
C GLY A 211 -0.59 -15.16 2.05
N ILE A 212 -0.39 -15.77 3.20
CA ILE A 212 -0.71 -17.17 3.45
C ILE A 212 -1.74 -17.26 4.58
N LEU A 213 -2.64 -18.23 4.44
CA LEU A 213 -3.57 -18.67 5.47
C LEU A 213 -3.19 -20.10 5.83
N ILE A 214 -2.94 -20.34 7.11
CA ILE A 214 -2.68 -21.67 7.66
C ILE A 214 -3.87 -22.02 8.55
N VAL A 215 -4.55 -23.11 8.24
CA VAL A 215 -5.68 -23.61 9.02
C VAL A 215 -5.27 -24.91 9.68
N GLU A 216 -5.47 -24.99 10.99
CA GLU A 216 -5.21 -26.20 11.74
C GLU A 216 -6.20 -27.30 11.35
N THR A 217 -5.66 -28.50 11.12
CA THR A 217 -6.47 -29.71 10.97
C THR A 217 -5.88 -30.80 11.83
N GLY A 218 -6.69 -31.78 12.24
CA GLY A 218 -6.23 -32.88 13.10
C GLY A 218 -5.13 -33.78 12.51
N ALA A 219 -4.75 -33.60 11.24
CA ALA A 219 -3.67 -34.36 10.60
C ALA A 219 -2.47 -33.47 10.23
N ALA A 220 -2.67 -32.58 9.25
CA ALA A 220 -1.65 -31.65 8.77
C ALA A 220 -2.31 -30.29 8.44
N PRO A 221 -1.67 -29.16 8.77
CA PRO A 221 -2.27 -27.86 8.51
C PRO A 221 -2.51 -27.66 7.01
N GLU A 222 -3.69 -27.16 6.68
CA GLU A 222 -4.01 -26.74 5.33
C GLU A 222 -3.41 -25.35 5.09
N VAL A 223 -2.69 -25.19 3.98
CA VAL A 223 -2.07 -23.93 3.61
C VAL A 223 -2.73 -23.39 2.35
N TYR A 224 -3.05 -22.11 2.37
CA TYR A 224 -3.64 -21.39 1.25
C TYR A 224 -2.80 -20.16 0.92
N ASN A 225 -2.71 -19.83 -0.37
CA ASN A 225 -2.06 -18.61 -0.85
C ASN A 225 -3.13 -17.59 -1.28
N TRP A 226 -2.98 -16.34 -0.84
CA TRP A 226 -3.80 -15.23 -1.31
C TRP A 226 -3.46 -14.88 -2.76
N SER A 227 -4.47 -14.79 -3.61
CA SER A 227 -4.34 -14.32 -4.99
C SER A 227 -4.91 -12.90 -5.11
N PRO A 228 -4.06 -11.85 -5.23
CA PRO A 228 -4.53 -10.48 -5.42
C PRO A 228 -5.40 -10.33 -6.68
N ARG A 229 -5.10 -11.10 -7.73
CA ARG A 229 -5.86 -11.09 -8.98
C ARG A 229 -7.24 -11.73 -8.85
N ARG A 230 -7.36 -12.84 -8.10
CA ARG A 230 -8.63 -13.56 -7.92
C ARG A 230 -9.40 -13.13 -6.68
N LEU A 231 -8.80 -12.29 -5.83
CA LEU A 231 -9.34 -11.83 -4.55
C LEU A 231 -9.85 -12.98 -3.67
N ARG A 232 -9.06 -14.06 -3.61
CA ARG A 232 -9.38 -15.25 -2.80
C ARG A 232 -8.13 -16.00 -2.37
N PHE A 233 -8.29 -16.86 -1.38
CA PHE A 233 -7.31 -17.88 -1.03
C PHE A 233 -7.44 -19.11 -1.93
N ASP A 234 -6.31 -19.57 -2.47
CA ASP A 234 -6.21 -20.81 -3.24
C ASP A 234 -5.38 -21.83 -2.47
N ARG A 235 -5.90 -23.05 -2.31
CA ARG A 235 -5.24 -24.12 -1.55
C ARG A 235 -3.93 -24.55 -2.22
N LEU A 236 -2.91 -24.75 -1.40
CA LEU A 236 -1.65 -25.36 -1.80
C LEU A 236 -1.74 -26.87 -1.57
N SER A 237 -1.69 -27.65 -2.65
CA SER A 237 -1.77 -29.12 -2.56
C SER A 237 -0.53 -29.75 -1.92
N GLU A 238 0.65 -29.16 -2.17
CA GLU A 238 1.94 -29.71 -1.74
C GLU A 238 2.81 -28.61 -1.11
N PRO A 239 2.48 -28.06 0.08
CA PRO A 239 3.23 -26.95 0.66
C PRO A 239 4.67 -27.35 1.04
N GLY A 240 4.90 -28.59 1.46
CA GLY A 240 6.23 -29.10 1.82
C GLY A 240 7.18 -29.26 0.65
N ARG A 241 6.70 -29.05 -0.58
CA ARG A 241 7.59 -28.91 -1.72
C ARG A 241 8.40 -27.62 -1.56
N LEU A 242 7.79 -26.51 -1.11
CA LEU A 242 8.29 -25.12 -1.11
C LEU A 242 9.73 -24.93 -0.57
N THR A 243 10.51 -23.99 -1.12
CA THR A 243 11.93 -23.77 -0.75
C THR A 243 11.99 -23.20 0.67
N ILE A 244 11.00 -22.36 0.98
CA ILE A 244 10.65 -21.92 2.32
C ILE A 244 9.30 -22.55 2.62
N ASP A 245 9.24 -23.44 3.60
CA ASP A 245 7.99 -24.12 3.98
C ASP A 245 7.03 -23.11 4.63
N PRO A 246 5.86 -22.82 4.01
CA PRO A 246 4.92 -21.83 4.49
C PRO A 246 4.28 -22.22 5.84
N ARG A 247 4.38 -23.49 6.25
CA ARG A 247 3.80 -23.99 7.50
C ARG A 247 4.51 -23.42 8.74
N GLY A 248 5.73 -22.90 8.58
CA GLY A 248 6.52 -22.32 9.67
C GLY A 248 6.27 -20.83 9.92
N ASN A 249 5.52 -20.14 9.07
CA ASN A 249 5.40 -18.67 9.12
C ASN A 249 4.54 -18.16 10.28
N CYS A 250 3.60 -18.95 10.77
CA CYS A 250 2.80 -18.61 11.95
C CYS A 250 2.18 -19.85 12.56
N LYS A 251 1.76 -19.74 13.82
CA LYS A 251 1.01 -20.80 14.52
C LYS A 251 -0.48 -20.47 14.50
N PRO A 252 -1.35 -21.39 14.03
CA PRO A 252 -2.79 -21.25 14.17
C PRO A 252 -3.20 -21.01 15.63
N ARG A 253 -4.20 -20.15 15.83
CA ARG A 253 -4.84 -19.93 17.14
C ARG A 253 -6.33 -19.71 16.97
N ALA A 254 -7.08 -19.97 18.03
CA ALA A 254 -8.47 -19.56 18.11
C ALA A 254 -8.58 -18.03 18.03
N ASP A 255 -9.72 -17.53 17.53
CA ASP A 255 -10.08 -16.11 17.52
C ASP A 255 -9.03 -15.16 16.91
N PHE A 256 -8.23 -15.66 15.95
CA PHE A 256 -7.05 -14.96 15.42
C PHE A 256 -7.34 -13.51 15.01
N LEU A 257 -8.35 -13.27 14.17
CA LEU A 257 -8.72 -11.94 13.69
C LEU A 257 -9.34 -11.05 14.78
N ALA A 258 -10.10 -11.64 15.71
CA ALA A 258 -10.75 -10.88 16.78
C ALA A 258 -9.74 -10.31 17.78
N ALA A 259 -8.57 -10.96 17.90
CA ALA A 259 -7.48 -10.52 18.75
C ALA A 259 -6.55 -9.48 18.08
N LEU A 260 -6.76 -9.12 16.80
CA LEU A 260 -5.89 -8.15 16.13
C LEU A 260 -6.32 -6.71 16.42
N PRO A 261 -5.39 -5.82 16.81
CA PRO A 261 -5.65 -4.39 16.82
C PRO A 261 -5.92 -3.86 15.40
N LEU A 262 -6.53 -2.67 15.32
CA LEU A 262 -6.81 -2.01 14.06
C LEU A 262 -5.50 -1.59 13.34
N LEU A 263 -4.55 -1.02 14.09
CA LEU A 263 -3.26 -0.49 13.63
C LEU A 263 -2.13 -1.24 14.31
#